data_AF-A0AAW7TD75-F1
#
_entry.id   AF-A0AAW7TD75-F1
#
_cell.length_a   1.000
_cell.length_b   1.000
_cell.length_c   1.000
_cell.angle_alpha   90.00
_cell.angle_beta   90.00
_cell.angle_gamma   90.00
#
_symmetry.space_group_name_H-M   'P 1'
#
loop_
_entity.id
_entity.type
_entity.pdbx_description
1 polymer ?
#
loop_
_entity_poly.entity_id
_entity_poly.type
_entity_poly.pdbx_seq_one_letter_code
_entity_poly.pdbx_strand_id
1 'polypeptide(L)'
;MKRTTRAFAAGILFATTILGIVYYTNHKQLQPNKISEKQYEQLVAERNELANALEKLKKETKKTTPSQKQTYIYTLTIAKGEASRDIAKRLQQAHIIDDAQSFLTYLDAHELTRAVRPGTYVITSDMSYEQIARKITK
;
A
#
# COMPACT_ATOMS: atom_id res chain seq x y z
N MET A 1 10.72 60.70 33.99
CA MET A 1 10.40 59.64 33.00
C MET A 1 11.10 59.77 31.63
N LYS A 2 12.06 60.70 31.40
CA LYS A 2 12.68 60.93 30.06
C LYS A 2 13.95 60.11 29.75
N ARG A 3 14.45 59.29 30.69
CA ARG A 3 15.72 58.55 30.54
C ARG A 3 15.54 57.09 30.11
N THR A 4 14.44 56.45 30.51
CA THR A 4 14.17 55.03 30.22
C THR A 4 13.73 54.79 28.77
N THR A 5 13.02 55.74 28.15
CA THR A 5 12.61 55.65 26.74
C THR A 5 13.80 55.69 25.78
N ARG A 6 14.88 56.39 26.14
CA ARG A 6 16.11 56.48 25.32
C ARG A 6 16.87 55.15 25.28
N ALA A 7 16.91 54.42 26.40
CA ALA A 7 17.54 53.11 26.46
C ALA A 7 16.76 52.06 25.64
N PHE A 8 15.43 52.13 25.64
CA PHE A 8 14.59 51.25 24.82
C PHE A 8 14.80 51.49 23.31
N ALA A 9 14.84 52.76 22.89
CA ALA A 9 15.11 53.11 21.49
C ALA A 9 16.52 52.67 21.05
N ALA A 10 17.54 52.82 21.92
CA ALA A 10 18.88 52.34 21.64
C ALA A 10 18.92 50.80 21.47
N GLY A 11 18.17 50.05 22.29
CA GLY A 11 18.07 48.60 22.16
C GLY A 11 17.45 48.14 20.84
N ILE A 12 16.39 48.82 20.37
CA ILE A 12 15.75 48.51 19.09
C ILE A 12 16.71 48.77 17.93
N LEU A 13 17.43 49.90 17.93
CA LEU A 13 18.40 50.22 16.88
C LEU A 13 19.57 49.22 16.85
N PHE A 14 20.04 48.76 18.00
CA PHE A 14 21.04 47.69 18.05
C PHE A 14 20.50 46.37 17.48
N ALA A 15 19.29 45.97 17.84
CA ALA A 15 18.68 44.74 17.34
C ALA A 15 18.48 44.76 15.82
N THR A 16 17.99 45.87 15.25
CA THR A 16 17.80 45.99 13.79
C THR A 16 19.13 45.98 13.03
N THR A 17 20.16 46.61 13.59
CA THR A 17 21.51 46.62 13.00
C THR A 17 22.10 45.21 12.97
N ILE A 18 21.94 44.45 14.06
CA ILE A 18 22.41 43.05 14.13
C ILE A 18 21.65 42.18 13.12
N LEU A 19 20.32 42.29 13.04
CA LEU A 19 19.52 41.57 12.03
C LEU A 19 19.96 41.92 10.60
N GLY A 20 20.24 43.19 10.32
CA GLY A 20 20.69 43.65 9.00
C GLY A 20 22.04 43.04 8.60
N ILE A 21 23.00 43.00 9.53
CA ILE A 21 24.32 42.39 9.30
C ILE A 21 24.19 40.88 9.08
N VAL A 22 23.37 40.19 9.88
CA VAL A 22 23.11 38.74 9.73
C VAL A 22 22.43 38.43 8.41
N TYR A 23 21.46 39.23 7.99
CA TYR A 23 20.78 39.07 6.69
C TYR A 23 21.75 39.29 5.53
N TYR A 24 22.57 40.34 5.57
CA TYR A 24 23.54 40.67 4.53
C TYR A 24 24.65 39.61 4.41
N THR A 25 25.14 39.08 5.52
CA THR A 25 26.14 38.00 5.53
C THR A 25 25.56 36.65 5.10
N ASN A 26 24.33 36.31 5.49
CA ASN A 26 23.65 35.11 5.00
C ASN A 26 23.27 35.18 3.51
N HIS A 27 23.06 36.38 2.94
CA HIS A 27 22.81 36.53 1.50
C HIS A 27 24.01 36.12 0.63
N LYS A 28 25.24 36.15 1.14
CA LYS A 28 26.44 35.66 0.42
C LYS A 28 26.59 34.14 0.42
N GLN A 29 25.82 33.42 1.22
CA GLN A 29 25.84 31.94 1.32
C GLN A 29 24.84 31.26 0.36
N LEU A 30 24.06 32.02 -0.42
CA LEU A 30 23.19 31.50 -1.48
C LEU A 30 23.95 31.34 -2.81
N GLN A 31 25.20 30.89 -2.77
CA GLN A 31 25.84 30.33 -3.95
C GLN A 31 25.17 28.96 -4.18
N PRO A 32 24.47 28.73 -5.31
CA PRO A 32 23.99 27.40 -5.62
C PRO A 32 25.21 26.49 -5.64
N ASN A 33 25.19 25.45 -4.81
CA ASN A 33 26.19 24.40 -4.74
C ASN A 33 26.40 23.85 -6.16
N LYS A 34 27.39 24.37 -6.89
CA LYS A 34 27.78 23.86 -8.20
C LYS A 34 28.48 22.54 -7.94
N ILE A 35 27.67 21.48 -7.89
CA ILE A 35 28.12 20.10 -7.94
C ILE A 35 29.07 20.01 -9.15
N SER A 36 30.33 19.65 -8.91
CA SER A 36 31.31 19.47 -9.99
C SER A 36 30.78 18.40 -10.95
N GLU A 37 30.95 18.58 -12.25
CA GLU A 37 30.51 17.59 -13.27
C GLU A 37 30.97 16.17 -12.93
N LYS A 38 32.15 16.03 -12.30
CA LYS A 38 32.68 14.76 -11.81
C LYS A 38 31.84 14.11 -10.70
N GLN A 39 31.27 14.90 -9.79
CA GLN A 39 30.36 14.40 -8.75
C GLN A 39 29.02 13.99 -9.34
N TYR A 40 28.55 14.66 -10.40
CA TYR A 40 27.32 14.27 -11.09
C TYR A 40 27.50 12.93 -11.80
N GLU A 41 28.61 12.75 -12.52
CA GLU A 41 28.96 11.47 -13.16
C GLU A 41 29.09 10.32 -12.15
N GLN A 42 29.72 10.57 -10.99
CA GLN A 42 29.82 9.57 -9.93
C GLN A 42 28.45 9.19 -9.34
N LEU A 43 27.58 10.18 -9.11
CA LEU A 43 26.23 9.93 -8.58
C LEU A 43 25.36 9.15 -9.57
N VAL A 44 25.50 9.43 -10.87
CA VAL A 44 24.78 8.71 -11.94
C VAL A 44 25.31 7.29 -12.10
N ALA A 45 26.63 7.08 -12.03
CA ALA A 45 27.23 5.75 -12.04
C ALA A 45 26.75 4.89 -10.85
N GLU A 46 26.77 5.45 -9.63
CA GLU A 46 26.30 4.77 -8.41
C GLU A 46 24.81 4.41 -8.50
N ARG A 47 23.97 5.32 -9.04
CA ARG A 47 22.54 5.05 -9.30
C ARG A 47 22.31 3.91 -10.28
N ASN A 48 23.09 3.86 -11.36
CA ASN A 48 22.98 2.82 -12.39
C ASN A 48 23.45 1.46 -11.89
N GLU A 49 24.52 1.42 -11.10
CA GLU A 49 24.97 0.18 -10.45
C GLU A 49 23.94 -0.34 -9.44
N LEU A 50 23.35 0.54 -8.63
CA LEU A 50 22.31 0.17 -7.68
C LEU A 50 21.04 -0.33 -8.39
N ALA A 51 20.65 0.30 -9.50
CA ALA A 51 19.52 -0.13 -10.32
C ALA A 51 19.74 -1.52 -10.94
N ASN A 52 20.95 -1.79 -11.44
CA ASN A 52 21.31 -3.10 -11.98
C ASN A 52 21.39 -4.18 -10.89
N ALA A 53 21.88 -3.83 -9.69
CA ALA A 53 21.88 -4.73 -8.53
C ALA A 53 20.45 -5.06 -8.06
N LEU A 54 19.56 -4.06 -8.04
CA LEU A 54 18.14 -4.24 -7.73
C LEU A 54 17.41 -5.09 -8.80
N GLU A 55 17.71 -4.90 -10.08
CA GLU A 55 17.18 -5.75 -11.15
C GLU A 55 17.63 -7.21 -11.01
N LYS A 56 18.91 -7.45 -10.69
CA LYS A 56 19.44 -8.79 -10.44
C LYS A 56 18.77 -9.42 -9.21
N LEU A 57 18.63 -8.68 -8.11
CA LEU A 57 17.89 -9.14 -6.93
C LEU A 57 16.44 -9.50 -7.27
N LYS A 58 15.74 -8.69 -8.06
CA LYS A 58 14.36 -8.95 -8.50
C LYS A 58 14.25 -10.16 -9.43
N LYS A 59 15.28 -10.44 -10.24
CA LYS A 59 15.32 -11.62 -11.13
C LYS A 59 15.64 -12.90 -10.36
N GLU A 60 16.46 -12.83 -9.31
CA GLU A 60 16.78 -13.98 -8.44
C GLU A 60 15.67 -14.30 -7.43
N THR A 61 14.97 -13.29 -6.87
CA THR A 61 13.83 -13.52 -5.97
C THR A 61 12.59 -14.11 -6.66
N LYS A 62 12.49 -14.06 -8.00
CA LYS A 62 11.41 -14.73 -8.73
C LYS A 62 11.53 -16.26 -8.77
N LYS A 63 12.66 -16.85 -8.35
CA LYS A 63 12.85 -18.32 -8.37
C LYS A 63 12.77 -18.99 -7.01
N THR A 64 12.77 -18.25 -5.90
CA THR A 64 12.75 -18.88 -4.56
C THR A 64 12.08 -18.01 -3.50
N THR A 65 10.81 -17.70 -3.68
CA THR A 65 9.96 -17.25 -2.56
C THR A 65 8.58 -17.83 -2.78
N PRO A 66 8.05 -18.70 -1.89
CA PRO A 66 6.62 -18.93 -1.89
C PRO A 66 6.02 -17.58 -1.50
N SER A 67 5.43 -16.91 -2.48
CA SER A 67 4.52 -15.80 -2.24
C SER A 67 3.65 -16.21 -1.07
N GLN A 68 3.78 -15.55 0.07
CA GLN A 68 2.79 -15.65 1.13
C GLN A 68 1.54 -15.03 0.52
N LYS A 69 0.79 -15.83 -0.25
CA LYS A 69 -0.58 -15.55 -0.66
C LYS A 69 -1.26 -15.11 0.63
N GLN A 70 -1.67 -13.85 0.70
CA GLN A 70 -2.55 -13.40 1.76
C GLN A 70 -3.84 -14.23 1.60
N THR A 71 -3.93 -15.32 2.36
CA THR A 71 -5.09 -16.19 2.37
C THR A 71 -6.16 -15.48 3.19
N TYR A 72 -7.17 -14.96 2.51
CA TYR A 72 -8.32 -14.36 3.17
C TYR A 72 -9.19 -15.49 3.71
N ILE A 73 -9.44 -15.48 5.02
CA ILE A 73 -10.35 -16.42 5.67
C ILE A 73 -11.71 -15.74 5.80
N TYR A 74 -12.75 -16.38 5.30
CA TYR A 74 -14.12 -15.89 5.37
C TYR A 74 -15.05 -16.93 5.96
N THR A 75 -15.90 -16.47 6.88
CA THR A 75 -16.93 -17.30 7.50
C THR A 75 -18.24 -17.07 6.78
N LEU A 76 -18.60 -18.00 5.90
CA LEU A 76 -19.85 -17.98 5.16
C LEU A 76 -20.98 -18.57 6.00
N THR A 77 -22.03 -17.79 6.23
CA THR A 77 -23.25 -18.26 6.89
C THR A 77 -24.37 -18.36 5.86
N ILE A 78 -24.91 -19.57 5.67
CA ILE A 78 -25.98 -19.87 4.72
C ILE A 78 -27.29 -20.07 5.48
N ALA A 79 -28.30 -19.28 5.13
CA ALA A 79 -29.64 -19.39 5.72
C ALA A 79 -30.47 -20.50 5.04
N LYS A 80 -31.49 -21.01 5.74
CA LYS A 80 -32.39 -22.04 5.19
C LYS A 80 -33.20 -21.46 4.03
N GLY A 81 -33.08 -22.08 2.85
CA GLY A 81 -33.77 -21.63 1.64
C GLY A 81 -33.12 -20.43 0.94
N GLU A 82 -31.90 -20.06 1.33
CA GLU A 82 -31.15 -19.01 0.65
C GLU A 82 -30.80 -19.42 -0.79
N ALA A 83 -30.95 -18.49 -1.74
CA ALA A 83 -30.63 -18.75 -3.13
C ALA A 83 -29.10 -18.81 -3.33
N SER A 84 -28.64 -19.78 -4.13
CA SER A 84 -27.22 -19.93 -4.46
C SER A 84 -26.61 -18.65 -5.07
N ARG A 85 -27.44 -17.84 -5.74
CA ARG A 85 -27.05 -16.53 -6.29
C ARG A 85 -26.58 -15.55 -5.21
N ASP A 86 -27.30 -15.47 -4.10
CA ASP A 86 -26.97 -14.54 -3.01
C ASP A 86 -25.70 -14.99 -2.28
N ILE A 87 -25.53 -16.30 -2.14
CA ILE A 87 -24.31 -16.92 -1.60
C ILE A 87 -23.12 -16.55 -2.49
N ALA A 88 -23.21 -16.80 -3.80
CA ALA A 88 -22.14 -16.48 -4.75
C ALA A 88 -21.77 -14.98 -4.73
N LYS A 89 -22.76 -14.10 -4.67
CA LYS A 89 -22.52 -12.65 -4.59
C LYS A 89 -21.75 -12.25 -3.33
N ARG A 90 -22.10 -12.82 -2.16
CA ARG A 90 -21.37 -12.56 -0.91
C ARG A 90 -19.94 -13.06 -0.95
N LEU A 91 -19.70 -14.22 -1.57
CA LEU A 91 -18.36 -14.75 -1.78
C LEU A 91 -17.49 -13.84 -2.65
N GLN A 92 -18.07 -13.28 -3.71
CA GLN A 92 -17.37 -12.33 -4.57
C GLN A 92 -17.10 -11.01 -3.84
N GLN A 93 -18.09 -10.49 -3.09
CA GLN A 93 -17.94 -9.28 -2.28
C GLN A 93 -16.87 -9.43 -1.19
N ALA A 94 -16.70 -10.64 -0.66
CA ALA A 94 -15.66 -10.98 0.31
C ALA A 94 -14.29 -11.26 -0.34
N HIS A 95 -14.14 -11.10 -1.66
CA HIS A 95 -12.93 -11.42 -2.42
C HIS A 95 -12.45 -12.86 -2.23
N ILE A 96 -13.38 -13.80 -2.02
CA ILE A 96 -13.09 -15.23 -1.88
C ILE A 96 -13.16 -15.95 -3.24
N ILE A 97 -14.03 -15.48 -4.13
CA ILE A 97 -14.13 -15.93 -5.51
C ILE A 97 -13.98 -14.74 -6.45
N ASP A 98 -13.45 -14.98 -7.65
CA ASP A 98 -13.27 -13.93 -8.66
C ASP A 98 -14.62 -13.45 -9.23
N ASP A 99 -15.49 -14.41 -9.55
CA ASP A 99 -16.76 -14.13 -10.22
C ASP A 99 -17.90 -15.04 -9.71
N ALA A 100 -18.99 -14.41 -9.28
CA ALA A 100 -20.17 -15.09 -8.78
C ALA A 100 -20.88 -15.89 -9.88
N GLN A 101 -20.89 -15.40 -11.12
CA GLN A 101 -21.55 -16.10 -12.22
C GLN A 101 -20.84 -17.41 -12.56
N SER A 102 -19.51 -17.40 -12.56
CA SER A 102 -18.67 -18.58 -12.78
C SER A 102 -18.90 -19.65 -11.71
N PHE A 103 -19.00 -19.24 -10.44
CA PHE A 103 -19.33 -20.15 -9.36
C PHE A 103 -20.76 -20.73 -9.48
N LEU A 104 -21.72 -19.92 -9.92
CA LEU A 104 -23.09 -20.41 -10.17
C LEU A 104 -23.16 -21.41 -11.31
N THR A 105 -22.49 -21.14 -12.43
CA THR A 105 -22.38 -22.07 -13.55
C THR A 105 -21.75 -23.39 -13.10
N TYR A 106 -20.74 -23.33 -12.24
CA TYR A 106 -20.14 -24.52 -11.64
C TYR A 106 -21.15 -25.31 -10.79
N LEU A 107 -21.91 -24.65 -9.92
CA LEU A 107 -22.94 -25.32 -9.12
C LEU A 107 -24.05 -25.94 -9.98
N ASP A 108 -24.44 -25.27 -11.07
CA ASP A 108 -25.49 -25.75 -11.97
C ASP A 108 -25.04 -26.96 -12.79
N ALA A 109 -23.84 -26.88 -13.38
CA ALA A 109 -23.25 -27.96 -14.17
C ALA A 109 -23.07 -29.27 -13.37
N HIS A 110 -22.90 -29.15 -12.05
CA HIS A 110 -22.76 -30.29 -11.14
C HIS A 110 -24.04 -30.62 -10.35
N GLU A 111 -25.18 -30.00 -10.70
CA GLU A 111 -26.48 -30.17 -10.01
C GLU A 111 -26.43 -29.88 -8.49
N LEU A 112 -25.42 -29.13 -8.05
CA LEU A 112 -25.14 -28.80 -6.66
C LEU A 112 -26.01 -27.67 -6.12
N THR A 113 -26.69 -26.93 -7.00
CA THR A 113 -27.57 -25.80 -6.64
C THR A 113 -28.64 -26.18 -5.59
N ARG A 114 -29.14 -27.43 -5.62
CA ARG A 114 -30.13 -27.93 -4.64
C ARG A 114 -29.51 -28.69 -3.46
N ALA A 115 -28.23 -29.03 -3.56
CA ALA A 115 -27.50 -29.78 -2.53
C ALA A 115 -26.88 -28.87 -1.46
N VAL A 116 -26.94 -27.54 -1.65
CA VAL A 116 -26.47 -26.55 -0.69
C VAL A 116 -27.27 -26.65 0.61
N ARG A 117 -26.57 -26.76 1.74
CA ARG A 117 -27.18 -26.87 3.07
C ARG A 117 -27.00 -25.59 3.88
N PRO A 118 -28.01 -25.23 4.70
CA PRO A 118 -27.86 -24.15 5.66
C PRO A 118 -26.84 -24.53 6.74
N GLY A 119 -26.02 -23.57 7.14
CA GLY A 119 -24.92 -23.79 8.07
C GLY A 119 -23.89 -22.67 8.04
N THR A 120 -22.86 -22.82 8.86
CA THR A 120 -21.70 -21.91 8.89
C THR A 120 -20.47 -22.66 8.41
N TYR A 121 -19.78 -22.09 7.42
CA TYR A 121 -18.66 -22.71 6.74
C TYR A 121 -17.47 -21.76 6.71
N VAL A 122 -16.29 -22.27 7.06
CA VAL A 122 -15.04 -21.53 6.92
C VAL A 122 -14.43 -21.86 5.57
N ILE A 123 -14.21 -20.83 4.77
CA ILE A 123 -13.65 -20.91 3.42
C ILE A 123 -12.54 -19.88 3.26
N THR A 124 -11.63 -20.16 2.33
CA THR A 124 -10.48 -19.29 2.10
C THR A 124 -10.34 -18.93 0.63
N SER A 125 -9.68 -17.80 0.35
CA SER A 125 -9.42 -17.34 -1.03
C SER A 125 -8.47 -18.25 -1.83
N ASP A 126 -7.85 -19.24 -1.19
CA ASP A 126 -7.03 -20.25 -1.86
C ASP A 126 -7.85 -21.49 -2.27
N MET A 127 -9.12 -21.58 -1.84
CA MET A 127 -9.98 -22.70 -2.19
C MET A 127 -10.48 -22.59 -3.63
N SER A 128 -10.47 -23.71 -4.35
CA SER A 128 -11.12 -23.79 -5.67
C SER A 128 -12.64 -23.78 -5.55
N TYR A 129 -13.35 -23.48 -6.64
CA TYR A 129 -14.81 -23.54 -6.71
C TYR A 129 -15.35 -24.91 -6.29
N GLU A 130 -14.67 -25.98 -6.68
CA GLU A 130 -15.01 -27.35 -6.30
C GLU A 130 -14.87 -27.57 -4.78
N GLN A 131 -13.80 -27.05 -4.16
CA GLN A 131 -13.61 -27.14 -2.70
C GLN A 131 -14.66 -26.35 -1.94
N ILE A 132 -14.98 -25.13 -2.39
CA ILE A 132 -16.03 -24.30 -1.79
C ILE A 132 -17.38 -25.00 -1.92
N ALA A 133 -17.72 -25.52 -3.11
CA ALA A 133 -18.96 -26.22 -3.36
C ALA A 133 -19.11 -27.45 -2.44
N ARG A 134 -18.08 -28.31 -2.36
CA ARG A 134 -18.09 -29.47 -1.45
C ARG A 134 -18.21 -29.13 0.02
N LYS A 135 -17.76 -27.94 0.45
CA LYS A 135 -17.91 -27.51 1.84
C LYS A 135 -19.37 -27.18 2.15
N ILE A 136 -20.08 -26.57 1.21
CA ILE A 136 -21.46 -26.09 1.40
C ILE A 136 -22.52 -27.12 0.97
N THR A 137 -22.14 -28.16 0.22
CA THR A 137 -23.02 -29.25 -0.21
C THR A 137 -22.77 -30.56 0.55
N LYS A 138 -23.73 -31.48 0.53
CA LYS A 138 -23.60 -32.83 1.10
C LYS A 138 -24.40 -33.85 0.30
#